data_AF-A0A8J5ZI27-F1
#
_entry.id   AF-A0A8J5ZI27-F1
#
_cell.length_a   1.000
_cell.length_b   1.000
_cell.length_c   1.000
_cell.angle_alpha   90.00
_cell.angle_beta   90.00
_cell.angle_gamma   90.00
#
_symmetry.space_group_name_H-M   'P 1'
#
loop_
_entity.id
_entity.type
_entity.pdbx_description
1 polymer ?
#
loop_
_entity_poly.entity_id
_entity_poly.type
_entity_poly.pdbx_seq_one_letter_code
_entity_poly.pdbx_strand_id
1 'polypeptide(L)'
;MEALLPQFTFLSDQALQGNKNFDPSAMEDLMKLFEIESYKAWAALELEEEKQVKGAEITMQQEEDYFDSVMETAVDEFRRFEEEMEREAKAEREDHLKFEISEDHLKFLHVAFVKLYYL
;
A
#
# COMPACT_ATOMS: atom_id res chain seq x y z
N MET A 1 11.28 29.14 -23.33
CA MET A 1 11.29 28.46 -24.65
C MET A 1 10.31 29.09 -25.65
N GLU A 2 9.02 29.22 -25.30
CA GLU A 2 7.98 29.81 -26.17
C GLU A 2 8.33 31.18 -26.77
N ALA A 3 8.98 32.06 -26.00
CA ALA A 3 9.38 33.39 -26.47
C ALA A 3 10.43 33.37 -27.60
N LEU A 4 11.14 32.25 -27.78
CA LEU A 4 12.17 32.08 -28.82
C LEU A 4 11.59 31.55 -30.14
N LEU A 5 10.42 30.89 -30.10
CA LEU A 5 9.79 30.30 -31.29
C LEU A 5 9.41 31.33 -32.37
N PRO A 6 8.84 32.50 -32.04
CA PRO A 6 8.55 33.52 -33.06
C PRO A 6 9.82 34.05 -33.76
N GLN A 7 10.91 34.19 -33.01
CA GLN A 7 12.20 34.64 -33.54
C GLN A 7 12.82 33.58 -34.45
N PHE A 8 12.70 32.31 -34.06
CA PHE A 8 13.16 31.18 -34.84
C PHE A 8 12.40 31.07 -36.17
N THR A 9 11.07 31.17 -36.14
CA THR A 9 10.24 31.18 -37.34
C THR A 9 10.61 32.33 -38.25
N PHE A 10 10.75 33.55 -37.71
CA PHE A 10 11.12 34.73 -38.48
C PHE A 10 12.48 34.59 -39.19
N LEU A 11 13.53 34.16 -38.47
CA LEU A 11 14.86 33.98 -39.05
C LEU A 11 14.89 32.81 -40.04
N SER A 12 14.13 31.74 -39.79
CA SER A 12 14.01 30.60 -40.70
C SER A 12 13.33 31.00 -42.01
N ASP A 13 12.26 31.79 -41.94
CA ASP A 13 11.56 32.32 -43.12
C ASP A 13 12.47 33.22 -43.96
N GLN A 14 13.28 34.09 -43.32
CA GLN A 14 14.26 34.92 -44.01
C GLN A 14 15.33 34.09 -44.73
N ALA A 15 15.84 33.04 -44.08
CA ALA A 15 16.81 32.13 -44.67
C ALA A 15 16.23 31.39 -45.89
N LEU A 16 14.99 30.90 -45.76
CA LEU A 16 14.31 30.13 -46.81
C LEU A 16 13.99 30.97 -48.05
N GLN A 17 13.63 32.24 -47.85
CA GLN A 17 13.30 33.17 -48.92
C GLN A 17 14.53 33.76 -49.64
N GLY A 18 15.74 33.40 -49.22
CA GLY A 18 16.99 33.91 -49.82
C GLY A 18 17.14 35.42 -49.64
N ASN A 19 16.65 35.96 -48.51
CA ASN A 19 16.70 37.39 -48.24
C ASN A 19 18.17 37.83 -48.08
N LYS A 20 18.59 38.85 -48.84
CA LYS A 20 19.98 39.37 -48.81
C LYS A 20 20.39 39.95 -47.45
N ASN A 21 19.43 40.26 -46.59
CA ASN A 21 19.66 40.75 -45.23
C ASN A 21 19.66 39.63 -44.17
N PHE A 22 19.59 38.36 -44.58
CA PHE A 22 19.72 37.27 -43.62
C PHE A 22 21.10 37.30 -42.97
N ASP A 23 21.10 37.31 -41.63
CA ASP A 23 22.30 37.26 -40.82
C ASP A 23 22.42 35.87 -40.17
N PRO A 24 23.34 35.00 -40.66
CA PRO A 24 23.58 33.69 -40.07
C PRO A 24 24.01 33.74 -38.61
N SER A 25 24.68 34.82 -38.17
CA SER A 25 25.15 34.93 -36.79
C SER A 25 24.00 35.13 -35.80
N ALA A 26 22.96 35.87 -36.20
CA ALA A 26 21.73 36.02 -35.42
C ALA A 26 20.99 34.69 -35.24
N MET A 27 21.01 33.81 -36.25
CA MET A 27 20.45 32.46 -36.12
C MET A 27 21.28 31.62 -35.14
N GLU A 28 22.61 31.67 -35.21
CA GLU A 28 23.46 30.91 -34.30
C GLU A 28 23.32 31.35 -32.84
N ASP A 29 23.24 32.66 -32.58
CA ASP A 29 23.00 33.17 -31.24
C ASP A 29 21.61 32.78 -30.70
N LEU A 30 20.59 32.74 -31.57
CA LEU A 30 19.29 32.22 -31.20
C LEU A 30 19.35 30.72 -30.86
N MET A 31 20.12 29.92 -31.60
CA MET A 31 20.29 28.49 -31.31
C MET A 31 20.97 28.24 -29.95
N LYS A 32 21.96 29.06 -29.57
CA LYS A 32 22.57 29.00 -28.23
C LYS A 32 21.55 29.29 -27.12
N LEU A 33 20.64 30.23 -27.34
CA LEU A 33 19.56 30.52 -26.38
C LEU A 33 18.60 29.34 -26.26
N PHE A 34 18.25 28.69 -27.38
CA PHE A 34 17.44 27.46 -27.37
C PHE A 34 18.09 26.35 -26.57
N GLU A 35 19.38 26.11 -26.78
CA GLU A 35 20.13 25.09 -26.07
C GLU A 35 20.11 25.34 -24.55
N ILE A 36 20.45 26.55 -24.12
CA ILE A 36 20.45 26.93 -22.70
C ILE A 36 19.06 26.76 -22.09
N GLU A 37 18.03 27.24 -22.77
CA GLU A 37 16.66 27.19 -22.28
C GLU A 37 16.13 25.74 -22.21
N SER A 38 16.52 24.90 -23.17
CA SER A 38 16.19 23.47 -23.18
C SER A 38 16.84 22.74 -22.02
N TYR A 39 18.13 22.99 -21.75
CA TYR A 39 18.82 22.40 -20.59
C TYR A 39 18.20 22.86 -19.27
N LYS A 40 17.83 24.14 -19.15
CA LYS A 40 17.14 24.64 -17.94
C LYS A 40 15.79 23.96 -17.74
N ALA A 41 15.00 23.85 -18.81
CA ALA A 41 13.70 23.19 -18.75
C ALA A 41 13.84 21.71 -18.37
N TRP A 42 14.83 21.01 -18.94
CA TRP A 42 15.10 19.62 -18.62
C TRP A 42 15.55 19.43 -17.17
N ALA A 43 16.50 20.25 -16.69
CA ALA A 43 16.96 20.19 -15.30
C ALA A 43 15.84 20.52 -14.30
N ALA A 44 14.93 21.44 -14.65
CA ALA A 44 13.77 21.75 -13.83
C ALA A 44 12.78 20.57 -13.77
N LEU A 45 12.54 19.92 -14.92
CA LEU A 45 11.67 18.74 -15.01
C LEU A 45 12.24 17.57 -14.22
N GLU A 46 13.53 17.27 -14.36
CA GLU A 46 14.20 16.18 -13.64
C GLU A 46 14.14 16.40 -12.11
N LEU A 47 14.34 17.63 -11.65
CA LEU A 47 14.21 17.99 -10.24
C LEU A 47 12.76 17.85 -9.74
N GLU A 48 11.77 18.19 -10.55
CA GLU A 48 10.36 18.02 -10.21
C GLU A 48 9.99 16.55 -10.13
N GLU A 49 10.41 15.75 -11.11
CA GLU A 49 10.20 14.30 -11.14
C GLU A 49 10.84 13.64 -9.92
N GLU A 50 12.09 13.97 -9.58
CA GLU A 50 12.77 13.44 -8.41
C GLU A 50 12.02 13.76 -7.10
N LYS A 51 11.45 14.97 -6.98
CA LYS A 51 10.62 15.35 -5.84
C LYS A 51 9.32 14.55 -5.78
N GLN A 52 8.67 14.35 -6.91
CA GLN A 52 7.43 13.56 -6.98
C GLN A 52 7.69 12.10 -6.60
N VAL A 53 8.75 11.49 -7.12
CA VAL A 53 9.15 10.12 -6.78
C VAL A 53 9.45 10.00 -5.28
N LYS A 54 10.28 10.88 -4.72
CA LYS A 54 10.58 10.86 -3.28
C LYS A 54 9.33 11.05 -2.42
N GLY A 55 8.42 11.94 -2.84
CA GLY A 55 7.15 12.15 -2.13
C GLY A 55 6.27 10.90 -2.16
N ALA A 56 6.18 10.24 -3.30
CA ALA A 56 5.44 8.99 -3.46
C ALA A 56 6.05 7.85 -2.63
N GLU A 57 7.36 7.69 -2.64
CA GLU A 57 8.08 6.68 -1.84
C GLU A 57 7.84 6.89 -0.33
N ILE A 58 7.93 8.14 0.16
CA ILE A 58 7.66 8.45 1.57
C ILE A 58 6.22 8.10 1.93
N THR A 59 5.26 8.40 1.05
CA THR A 59 3.84 8.14 1.30
C THR A 59 3.57 6.64 1.31
N MET A 60 4.16 5.90 0.36
CA MET A 60 4.05 4.44 0.29
C MET A 60 4.62 3.79 1.55
N GLN A 61 5.80 4.22 2.01
CA GLN A 61 6.39 3.70 3.24
C GLN A 61 5.51 3.98 4.47
N GLN A 62 4.91 5.17 4.56
CA GLN A 62 4.01 5.50 5.67
C GLN A 62 2.73 4.64 5.66
N GLU A 63 2.18 4.36 4.48
CA GLU A 63 1.02 3.47 4.34
C GLU A 63 1.37 2.02 4.67
N GLU A 64 2.55 1.55 4.25
CA GLU A 64 3.07 0.22 4.59
C GLU A 64 3.29 0.07 6.10
N ASP A 65 3.95 1.03 6.75
CA ASP A 65 4.19 1.01 8.19
C ASP A 65 2.86 1.00 8.98
N TYR A 66 1.86 1.76 8.50
CA TYR A 66 0.52 1.76 9.11
C TYR A 66 -0.21 0.42 8.88
N PHE A 67 -0.15 -0.11 7.66
CA PHE A 67 -0.75 -1.39 7.33
C PHE A 67 -0.16 -2.52 8.18
N ASP A 68 1.16 -2.57 8.32
CA ASP A 68 1.85 -3.55 9.16
C ASP A 68 1.39 -3.45 10.62
N SER A 69 1.26 -2.24 11.17
CA SER A 69 0.74 -2.03 12.53
C SER A 69 -0.70 -2.54 12.70
N VAL A 70 -1.57 -2.30 11.71
CA VAL A 70 -2.96 -2.78 11.74
C VAL A 70 -3.01 -4.30 11.62
N MET A 71 -2.19 -4.87 10.76
CA MET A 71 -2.13 -6.32 10.55
C MET A 71 -1.56 -7.05 11.76
N GLU A 72 -0.52 -6.54 12.40
CA GLU A 72 0.01 -7.10 13.65
C GLU A 72 -1.07 -7.13 14.73
N THR A 73 -1.80 -6.01 14.90
CA THR A 73 -2.92 -5.93 15.86
C THR A 73 -4.02 -6.93 15.52
N ALA A 74 -4.41 -7.04 14.25
CA ALA A 74 -5.46 -7.97 13.83
C ALA A 74 -5.06 -9.44 14.04
N VAL A 75 -3.80 -9.79 13.77
CA VAL A 75 -3.27 -11.14 14.01
C VAL A 75 -3.25 -11.46 15.50
N ASP A 76 -2.86 -10.50 16.35
CA ASP A 76 -2.87 -10.65 17.79
C ASP A 76 -4.29 -10.85 18.35
N GLU A 77 -5.26 -10.08 17.85
CA GLU A 77 -6.67 -10.25 18.20
C GLU A 77 -7.21 -11.61 17.77
N PHE A 78 -6.91 -12.05 16.55
CA PHE A 78 -7.31 -13.37 16.04
C PHE A 78 -6.76 -14.49 16.91
N ARG A 79 -5.48 -14.45 17.26
CA ARG A 79 -4.86 -15.44 18.13
C ARG A 79 -5.54 -15.51 19.49
N ARG A 80 -5.80 -14.36 20.11
CA ARG A 80 -6.50 -14.31 21.41
C ARG A 80 -7.90 -14.88 21.34
N PHE A 81 -8.61 -14.59 20.24
CA PHE A 81 -9.95 -15.13 20.00
C PHE A 81 -9.92 -16.65 19.85
N GLU A 82 -8.96 -17.21 19.10
CA GLU A 82 -8.80 -18.67 18.97
C GLU A 82 -8.52 -19.35 20.31
N GLU A 83 -7.60 -18.78 21.11
CA GLU A 83 -7.28 -19.29 22.45
C GLU A 83 -8.49 -19.24 23.40
N GLU A 84 -9.33 -18.21 23.29
CA GLU A 84 -10.54 -18.08 24.07
C GLU A 84 -11.59 -19.11 23.67
N MET A 85 -11.83 -19.29 22.36
CA MET A 85 -12.74 -20.31 21.86
C MET A 85 -12.30 -21.73 22.25
N GLU A 86 -11.00 -22.04 22.17
CA GLU A 86 -10.50 -23.37 22.56
C GLU A 86 -10.72 -23.61 24.06
N ARG A 87 -10.51 -22.59 24.90
CA ARG A 87 -10.75 -22.67 26.35
C ARG A 87 -12.21 -22.92 26.67
N GLU A 88 -13.12 -22.18 26.02
CA GLU A 88 -14.57 -22.35 26.20
C GLU A 88 -15.02 -23.73 25.74
N ALA A 89 -14.59 -24.18 24.57
CA ALA A 89 -14.92 -25.51 24.04
C ALA A 89 -14.43 -26.63 24.97
N LYS A 90 -13.24 -26.47 25.55
CA LYS A 90 -12.72 -27.43 26.53
C LYS A 90 -13.53 -27.44 27.83
N ALA A 91 -13.90 -26.26 28.34
CA ALA A 91 -14.74 -26.16 29.54
C ALA A 91 -16.11 -26.79 29.33
N GLU A 92 -16.76 -26.50 28.19
CA GLU A 92 -18.05 -27.10 27.83
C GLU A 92 -17.95 -28.63 27.74
N ARG A 93 -16.89 -29.15 27.12
CA ARG A 93 -16.63 -30.58 27.05
C ARG A 93 -16.43 -31.20 28.43
N GLU A 94 -15.66 -30.57 29.30
CA GLU A 94 -15.42 -31.05 30.67
C GLU A 94 -16.71 -31.09 31.49
N ASP A 95 -17.58 -30.09 31.35
CA ASP A 95 -18.86 -30.07 32.05
C ASP A 95 -19.83 -31.13 31.51
N HIS A 96 -19.85 -31.38 30.19
CA HIS A 96 -20.62 -32.48 29.61
C HIS A 96 -20.15 -33.85 30.14
N LEU A 97 -18.84 -34.07 30.24
CA LEU A 97 -18.26 -35.30 30.81
C LEU A 97 -18.63 -35.50 32.28
N LYS A 98 -18.62 -34.44 33.10
CA LYS A 98 -19.04 -34.52 34.51
C LYS A 98 -20.51 -34.91 34.63
N PHE A 99 -21.37 -34.35 33.77
CA PHE A 99 -22.79 -34.67 33.76
C PHE A 99 -23.04 -36.13 33.40
N GLU A 100 -22.37 -36.65 32.37
CA GLU A 100 -22.48 -38.04 31.92
C GLU A 100 -22.05 -39.04 33.01
N ILE A 101 -20.92 -38.79 33.69
CA ILE A 101 -20.44 -39.63 34.81
C ILE A 101 -21.46 -39.66 35.96
N SER A 102 -22.06 -38.52 36.28
CA SER A 102 -23.08 -38.41 37.33
C SER A 102 -24.33 -39.21 36.96
N GLU A 103 -24.79 -39.12 35.71
CA GLU A 103 -25.93 -39.88 35.20
C GLU A 103 -25.67 -41.39 35.25
N ASP A 104 -24.48 -41.84 34.86
CA ASP A 104 -24.09 -43.25 34.92
C ASP A 104 -24.00 -43.77 36.36
N HIS A 105 -23.50 -42.96 37.30
CA HIS A 105 -23.53 -43.30 38.73
C HIS A 105 -24.96 -43.45 39.26
N LEU A 106 -25.86 -42.55 38.88
CA LEU A 106 -27.29 -42.62 39.23
C LEU A 106 -27.96 -43.88 38.67
N LYS A 107 -27.70 -44.22 37.41
CA LYS A 107 -28.18 -45.47 36.79
C LYS A 107 -27.67 -46.71 37.54
N PHE A 108 -26.39 -46.73 37.90
CA PHE A 108 -25.80 -47.83 38.65
C PHE A 108 -26.44 -48.00 40.03
N LEU A 109 -26.61 -46.91 40.78
CA LEU A 109 -27.29 -46.93 42.07
C LEU A 109 -28.74 -47.40 41.96
N HIS A 110 -29.46 -46.95 40.93
CA HIS A 110 -30.83 -47.40 40.68
C HIS A 110 -30.90 -48.92 40.45
N VAL A 111 -30.03 -49.48 39.61
CA VAL A 111 -29.95 -50.92 39.36
C VAL A 111 -29.59 -51.69 40.65
N ALA A 112 -28.64 -51.20 41.44
CA ALA A 112 -28.26 -51.82 42.71
C ALA A 112 -29.41 -51.81 43.72
N PHE A 113 -30.14 -50.70 43.82
CA PHE A 113 -31.31 -50.56 44.70
C PHE A 113 -32.45 -51.49 44.30
N VAL A 114 -32.78 -51.56 43.00
CA VAL A 114 -33.79 -52.50 42.48
C VAL A 114 -33.40 -53.95 42.79
N LYS A 115 -32.12 -54.32 42.66
CA LYS A 115 -31.65 -55.68 43.04
C LYS A 115 -31.76 -55.96 44.54
N LEU A 116 -31.58 -54.97 45.41
CA LEU A 116 -31.67 -55.14 46.86
C LEU A 116 -33.12 -55.27 47.38
N TYR A 117 -34.09 -54.67 46.68
CA TYR A 117 -35.50 -54.66 47.11
C TYR A 117 -36.36 -55.79 46.53
N TYR A 118 -35.88 -56.47 45.48
CA TYR A 118 -36.61 -57.54 44.79
C TYR A 118 -35.94 -58.94 44.94
N LEU A 119 -35.03 -59.09 45.90
CA LEU A 119 -34.46 -60.36 46.37
C LEU A 119 -34.91 -60.61 47.81
#